data_AF-A0A7C5GAL7-F1
#
_entry.id   AF-A0A7C5GAL7-F1
#
_cell.length_a   1.000
_cell.length_b   1.000
_cell.length_c   1.000
_cell.angle_alpha   90.00
_cell.angle_beta   90.00
_cell.angle_gamma   90.00
#
_symmetry.space_group_name_H-M   'P 1'
#
loop_
_entity.id
_entity.type
_entity.pdbx_description
1 polymer ?
#
loop_
_entity_poly.entity_id
_entity_poly.type
_entity_poly.pdbx_seq_one_letter_code
_entity_poly.pdbx_strand_id
1 'polypeptide(L)' 'FDFTFTKKIFFTTFLQYNNQIDNFNINARFQWRFAPVSDLFIVYTNNFDTTANWQYTNRALVLKVNYWLNL' A
#
# COMPACT_ATOMS: atom_id res chain seq x y z
N PHE A 1 -5.72 8.96 1.43
CA PHE A 1 -5.70 9.41 2.84
C PHE A 1 -4.39 9.00 3.46
N ASP A 2 -3.70 9.95 4.09
CA ASP A 2 -2.44 9.73 4.76
C ASP A 2 -2.63 9.89 6.28
N PHE A 3 -2.35 8.82 7.02
CA PHE A 3 -2.39 8.78 8.47
C PHE A 3 -0.97 8.57 9.01
N THR A 4 -0.52 9.48 9.85
CA THR A 4 0.76 9.35 10.55
C THR A 4 0.47 9.12 12.03
N PHE A 5 0.67 7.91 12.53
CA PHE A 5 0.42 7.56 13.93
C PHE A 5 1.53 8.09 14.85
N THR A 6 2.77 8.16 14.35
CA THR A 6 3.95 8.64 15.07
C THR A 6 5.00 9.07 14.04
N LYS A 7 6.05 9.81 14.41
CA LYS A 7 7.20 10.17 13.53
C LYS A 7 7.93 8.98 12.87
N LYS A 8 7.54 7.75 13.23
CA LYS A 8 8.12 6.49 12.77
C LYS A 8 7.14 5.60 12.00
N ILE A 9 5.83 5.83 12.08
CA ILE A 9 4.81 4.95 11.50
C ILE A 9 3.90 5.79 10.60
N PHE A 10 3.90 5.44 9.32
CA PHE A 10 3.15 6.09 8.27
C PHE A 10 2.24 5.08 7.60
N PHE A 11 0.99 5.46 7.40
CA PHE A 11 0.00 4.64 6.73
C PHE A 11 -0.72 5.48 5.69
N THR A 12 -0.68 5.03 4.45
CA THR A 12 -1.20 5.75 3.30
C THR A 12 -2.13 4.82 2.54
N THR A 13 -3.38 5.21 2.35
CA THR A 13 -4.33 4.45 1.52
C THR A 13 -4.81 5.30 0.36
N PHE A 14 -4.62 4.80 -0.86
CA PHE A 14 -5.14 5.37 -2.09
C PHE A 14 -6.27 4.49 -2.62
N LEU A 15 -7.38 5.13 -2.92
CA LEU A 15 -8.55 4.52 -3.54
C LEU A 15 -8.78 5.26 -4.85
N GLN A 16 -8.84 4.52 -5.95
CA GLN A 16 -9.03 5.07 -7.30
C GLN A 16 -10.14 4.28 -7.98
N TYR A 17 -11.18 4.98 -8.43
CA TYR A 17 -12.23 4.38 -9.24
C TYR A 17 -12.07 4.82 -10.69
N ASN A 18 -12.04 3.87 -11.61
CA ASN A 18 -11.94 4.12 -13.04
C ASN A 18 -13.27 3.78 -13.71
N ASN A 19 -14.05 4.80 -14.06
CA ASN A 19 -15.37 4.67 -14.69
C ASN A 19 -15.34 4.12 -16.12
N GLN A 20 -14.17 4.10 -16.77
CA GLN A 20 -14.07 3.75 -18.19
C GLN A 20 -13.88 2.24 -18.41
N ILE A 21 -13.35 1.57 -17.40
CA ILE A 21 -13.08 0.12 -17.36
C ILE A 21 -13.77 -0.51 -16.13
N ASP A 22 -14.65 0.26 -15.47
CA ASP A 22 -15.35 -0.09 -14.24
C ASP A 22 -14.46 -0.84 -13.24
N ASN A 23 -13.34 -0.21 -12.89
CA ASN A 23 -12.28 -0.84 -12.10
C ASN A 23 -11.95 -0.01 -10.87
N PHE A 24 -12.04 -0.62 -9.69
CA PHE A 24 -11.68 0.00 -8.43
C PHE A 24 -10.32 -0.49 -7.94
N ASN A 25 -9.36 0.42 -7.86
CA ASN A 25 -8.01 0.16 -7.38
C ASN A 25 -7.83 0.67 -5.95
N ILE A 26 -7.41 -0.22 -5.08
CA ILE A 26 -7.00 0.05 -3.71
C ILE A 26 -5.49 -0.15 -3.62
N ASN A 27 -4.78 0.84 -3.10
CA ASN A 27 -3.37 0.74 -2.78
C ASN A 27 -3.14 1.24 -1.35
N ALA A 28 -2.92 0.31 -0.42
CA ALA A 28 -2.59 0.63 0.96
C ALA A 28 -1.09 0.40 1.18
N ARG A 29 -0.42 1.40 1.74
CA ARG A 29 1.00 1.38 2.06
C ARG A 29 1.19 1.66 3.53
N PHE A 30 1.82 0.73 4.21
CA PHE A 30 2.32 0.90 5.56
C PHE A 30 3.83 1.03 5.52
N GLN A 31 4.35 2.06 6.17
CA GLN A 31 5.79 2.30 6.33
C GLN A 31 6.12 2.44 7.81
N TRP A 32 7.10 1.65 8.26
CA TRP A 32 7.64 1.72 9.60
C TRP A 32 9.15 1.98 9.59
N ARG A 33 9.53 3.13 10.12
CA ARG A 33 10.91 3.58 10.29
C ARG A 33 11.39 3.23 11.70
N PHE A 34 12.09 2.12 11.85
CA PHE A 34 12.57 1.66 13.15
C PHE A 34 13.92 2.28 13.54
N ALA A 35 14.79 2.58 12.57
CA ALA A 35 16.06 3.27 12.77
C ALA A 35 16.32 4.29 11.65
N PRO A 36 17.26 5.26 11.81
CA PRO A 36 17.64 6.17 10.74
C PRO A 36 18.00 5.39 9.48
N VAL A 37 17.40 5.75 8.34
CA VAL A 37 17.63 5.12 7.02
C VAL A 37 17.20 3.64 6.95
N SER A 38 16.60 3.09 8.01
CA SER A 38 16.09 1.71 8.03
C SER A 38 14.57 1.71 8.11
N ASP A 39 13.94 1.25 7.03
CA ASP A 39 12.51 1.36 6.78
C ASP A 39 11.94 -0.01 6.35
N LEU A 40 10.86 -0.45 7.00
CA LEU A 40 9.99 -1.54 6.56
C LEU A 40 8.81 -0.95 5.78
N PHE A 41 8.52 -1.51 4.61
CA PHE A 41 7.36 -1.17 3.80
C PHE A 41 6.52 -2.42 3.55
N ILE A 42 5.22 -2.27 3.77
CA ILE A 42 4.20 -3.25 3.38
C ILE A 42 3.25 -2.53 2.44
N VAL A 43 3.15 -3.01 1.20
CA VAL A 43 2.28 -2.43 0.17
C VAL A 43 1.27 -3.49 -0.22
N TYR A 44 0.00 -3.21 0.04
CA TYR A 44 -1.12 -4.01 -0.37
C TYR A 44 -1.82 -3.33 -1.54
N THR A 45 -1.91 -4.03 -2.67
CA THR A 45 -2.62 -3.55 -3.85
C THR A 45 -3.73 -4.52 -4.19
N ASN A 46 -4.93 -3.99 -4.38
CA ASN A 46 -6.09 -4.78 -4.74
C ASN A 46 -6.84 -4.05 -5.85
N ASN A 47 -7.18 -4.80 -6.89
CA ASN A 47 -7.89 -4.32 -8.06
C ASN A 47 -9.18 -5.14 -8.16
N PHE A 48 -10.30 -4.44 -8.10
CA PHE A 48 -11.64 -4.98 -8.16
C PHE A 48 -12.27 -4.63 -9.50
N ASP A 49 -12.83 -5.63 -10.15
CA ASP A 49 -13.71 -5.43 -11.29
C ASP A 49 -15.13 -5.19 -10.78
N THR A 50 -15.65 -3.98 -11.00
CA THR A 50 -17.00 -3.61 -10.56
C THR A 50 -18.11 -4.08 -11.51
N THR A 51 -17.78 -4.56 -12.72
CA THR A 51 -18.76 -5.14 -13.66
C THR A 51 -19.07 -6.61 -13.38
N ALA A 52 -18.10 -7.36 -12.87
CA ALA A 52 -18.25 -8.79 -12.58
C ALA A 52 -18.54 -9.04 -11.08
N ASN A 53 -19.55 -8.40 -10.49
CA ASN A 53 -19.99 -8.72 -9.13
C ASN A 53 -18.92 -8.47 -8.03
N TRP A 54 -18.09 -7.44 -8.18
CA TRP A 54 -16.97 -7.12 -7.27
C TRP A 54 -15.92 -8.24 -7.17
N GLN A 55 -15.77 -9.03 -8.22
CA GLN A 55 -14.74 -10.06 -8.29
C GLN A 55 -13.34 -9.42 -8.24
N TYR A 56 -12.46 -10.06 -7.48
CA TYR A 56 -11.10 -9.60 -7.27
C TYR A 56 -10.25 -10.02 -8.46
N THR A 57 -9.92 -9.07 -9.33
CA THR A 57 -9.16 -9.34 -10.55
C THR A 57 -7.69 -9.50 -10.27
N ASN A 58 -7.13 -8.68 -9.37
CA ASN A 58 -5.72 -8.77 -9.01
C ASN A 58 -5.46 -8.34 -7.57
N ARG A 59 -4.66 -9.12 -6.85
CA ARG A 59 -4.26 -8.84 -5.48
C ARG A 59 -2.77 -9.07 -5.36
N ALA A 60 -2.05 -8.09 -4.84
CA ALA A 60 -0.65 -8.26 -4.50
C ALA A 60 -0.38 -7.71 -3.10
N LEU A 61 0.45 -8.45 -2.36
CA LEU A 61 1.03 -8.01 -1.12
C LEU A 61 2.54 -8.00 -1.31
N VAL A 62 3.15 -6.82 -1.20
CA VAL A 62 4.57 -6.61 -1.36
C VAL A 62 5.16 -6.21 -0.01
N LEU A 63 6.21 -6.91 0.39
CA LEU A 63 6.98 -6.59 1.58
C LEU A 63 8.38 -6.17 1.14
N LYS A 64 8.84 -5.01 1.60
CA LYS A 64 10.19 -4.49 1.33
C LYS A 64 10.83 -4.05 2.64
N VAL A 65 12.05 -4.48 2.88
CA VAL A 65 12.85 -4.09 4.05
C VAL A 65 14.10 -3.39 3.56
N ASN A 66 14.43 -2.24 4.17
CA ASN A 66 15.72 -1.60 3.99
C ASN A 66 16.39 -1.50 5.36
N TYR A 67 17.66 -1.88 5.42
CA TYR A 67 18.47 -1.78 6.63
C TYR A 67 19.81 -1.16 6.28
N TRP A 68 20.19 -0.08 6.97
CA TRP A 68 21.49 0.55 6.81
C TRP A 68 22.49 -0.09 7.76
N LEU A 69 23.40 -0.89 7.22
CA LEU A 69 24.54 -1.46 7.94
C LEU A 69 25.65 -0.40 7.98
N ASN A 70 25.83 0.27 9.12
CA ASN A 70 27.03 1.08 9.34
C ASN A 70 28.13 0.12 9.84
N LEU A 71 29.01 -0.32 8.92
CA LEU A 71 30.19 -1.13 9.23
C LEU A 71 31.44 -0.25 9.19
#